data_AF-X1TW14-F1
#
_entry.id   AF-X1TW14-F1
#
_cell.length_a   1.000
_cell.length_b   1.000
_cell.length_c   1.000
_cell.angle_alpha   90.00
_cell.angle_beta   90.00
_cell.angle_gamma   90.00
#
_symmetry.space_group_name_H-M   'P 1'
#
loop_
_entity.id
_entity.type
_entity.pdbx_description
1 polymer ?
#
loop_
_entity_poly.entity_id
_entity_poly.type
_entity_poly.pdbx_seq_one_letter_code
_entity_poly.pdbx_strand_id
1 'polypeptide(L)' 'MNYSTGEVFYTLTEAKVSIEQWRKEYNQVRPHSSLGYRPPAPEARIPVTLT' A
#
# COMPACT_ATOMS: atom_id res chain seq x y z
N MET A 1 -7.86 9.32 -0.09
CA MET A 1 -7.05 9.93 0.98
C MET A 1 -6.01 10.83 0.32
N ASN A 2 -5.76 12.03 0.83
CA ASN A 2 -4.73 12.92 0.28
C ASN A 2 -3.39 12.57 0.94
N TYR A 3 -2.58 11.74 0.30
CA TYR A 3 -1.27 11.38 0.84
C TYR A 3 -0.30 12.54 0.64
N SER A 4 0.07 13.21 1.71
CA SER A 4 1.04 14.30 1.70
C SER A 4 2.30 13.89 2.45
N THR A 5 3.46 14.18 1.88
CA THR A 5 4.78 13.93 2.49
C THR A 5 5.09 14.82 3.71
N GLY A 6 4.12 15.62 4.17
CA GLY A 6 4.21 16.47 5.37
C GLY A 6 2.97 16.41 6.26
N GLU A 7 2.17 15.35 6.18
CA GLU A 7 1.00 15.17 7.05
C GLU A 7 1.42 14.91 8.52
N VAL A 8 0.82 15.64 9.46
CA VAL A 8 1.04 15.47 10.91
C VAL A 8 -0.12 14.66 11.49
N PHE A 9 0.21 13.56 12.18
CA PHE A 9 -0.77 12.74 12.89
C PHE A 9 -0.73 13.04 14.39
N TYR A 10 -1.90 13.19 15.00
CA TYR A 10 -2.03 13.48 16.43
C TYR A 10 -2.17 12.20 17.27
N THR A 11 -2.55 11.09 16.63
CA THR A 11 -2.66 9.79 17.29
C THR A 11 -2.01 8.67 16.46
N LEU A 12 -1.57 7.61 17.16
CA LEU A 12 -1.05 6.39 16.51
C LEU A 12 -2.12 5.69 15.68
N THR A 13 -3.39 5.79 16.07
CA THR A 13 -4.51 5.16 15.36
C THR A 13 -4.70 5.80 14.00
N GLU A 14 -4.71 7.12 13.91
CA GLU A 14 -4.80 7.85 12.64
C GLU A 14 -3.65 7.50 11.71
N ALA A 15 -2.41 7.53 12.22
CA ALA A 15 -1.23 7.16 11.44
C ALA A 15 -1.35 5.73 10.87
N LYS A 16 -1.76 4.76 11.69
CA LYS A 16 -1.92 3.36 11.27
C LYS A 16 -2.96 3.20 10.16
N VAL A 17 -4.11 3.85 10.31
CA VAL A 17 -5.19 3.78 9.32
C VAL A 17 -4.75 4.40 7.99
N SER A 18 -4.14 5.59 8.03
CA SER A 18 -3.67 6.29 6.83
C SER A 18 -2.58 5.52 6.09
N ILE A 19 -1.60 4.95 6.81
CA ILE A 19 -0.52 4.16 6.21
C ILE A 19 -1.05 2.87 5.58
N GLU A 20 -1.97 2.15 6.25
CA GLU A 20 -2.54 0.92 5.69
C GLU A 20 -3.40 1.19 4.44
N GLN A 21 -4.16 2.29 4.44
CA GLN A 21 -4.91 2.70 3.27
C GLN A 21 -3.97 3.06 2.11
N TRP A 22 -2.89 3.81 2.39
CA TRP A 22 -1.87 4.13 1.40
C TRP A 22 -1.22 2.87 0.82
N ARG A 23 -0.82 1.92 1.67
CA ARG A 23 -0.19 0.67 1.28
C ARG A 23 -1.07 -0.11 0.32
N LYS A 24 -2.38 -0.21 0.60
CA LYS A 24 -3.34 -0.87 -0.29
C LYS A 24 -3.43 -0.16 -1.64
N GLU A 25 -3.62 1.15 -1.65
CA GLU A 25 -3.76 1.90 -2.89
C GLU A 25 -2.49 1.88 -3.74
N TYR A 26 -1.31 2.03 -3.13
CA TYR A 26 -0.03 1.93 -3.82
C TYR A 26 0.19 0.53 -4.40
N ASN A 27 -0.10 -0.52 -3.63
CA ASN A 27 0.15 -1.90 -4.04
C ASN A 27 -0.94 -2.52 -4.92
N GLN A 28 -2.12 -1.92 -5.05
CA GLN A 28 -3.23 -2.54 -5.78
C GLN A 28 -3.78 -1.67 -6.91
N VAL A 29 -3.67 -0.34 -6.79
CA VAL A 29 -4.36 0.59 -7.70
C VAL A 29 -3.35 1.39 -8.51
N ARG A 30 -2.24 1.82 -7.91
CA ARG A 30 -1.29 2.71 -8.61
C ARG A 30 -0.46 1.96 -9.66
N PRO A 31 -0.34 2.51 -10.87
CA PRO A 31 0.54 1.96 -11.89
C PRO A 31 2.01 2.26 -11.54
N HIS A 32 2.87 1.24 -11.60
CA HIS A 32 4.30 1.39 -11.36
C HIS A 32 5.06 1.33 -12.68
N SER A 33 5.90 2.34 -12.96
CA SER A 33 6.69 2.39 -14.19
C SER A 33 7.68 1.23 -14.31
N SER A 34 8.21 0.75 -13.19
CA SER A 34 9.03 -0.47 -13.10
C SER A 34 8.29 -1.74 -13.52
N LEU A 35 6.96 -1.72 -13.56
CA LEU A 35 6.09 -2.83 -13.97
C LEU A 35 5.33 -2.53 -15.26
N GLY A 36 5.81 -1.57 -16.05
CA GLY A 36 5.20 -1.18 -17.32
C GLY A 36 3.82 -0.53 -17.13
N TYR A 37 3.66 0.30 -16.10
CA TYR A 37 2.42 0.99 -15.73
C TYR A 37 1.26 0.06 -15.37
N ARG A 38 1.56 -1.15 -14.91
CA ARG A 38 0.57 -2.07 -14.35
C ARG A 38 0.56 -1.92 -12.82
N PRO A 39 -0.59 -2.09 -12.15
CA PRO A 39 -0.60 -2.26 -10.70
C PRO A 39 0.23 -3.50 -10.34
N PRO A 40 0.91 -3.50 -9.18
CA PRO A 40 2.03 -4.40 -8.95
C PRO A 40 1.66 -5.85 -8.65
N ALA A 41 0.40 -6.25 -8.61
CA ALA A 41 0.07 -7.63 -8.28
C ALA A 41 -1.33 -8.08 -8.76
N PRO A 42 -1.47 -9.24 -9.43
CA PRO A 42 -2.32 -10.28 -8.85
C PRO A 42 -1.70 -10.65 -7.50
N GLU A 43 -2.48 -10.58 -6.42
CA GLU A 43 -2.08 -10.82 -5.02
C GLU A 43 -0.83 -11.70 -4.90
N ALA A 44 0.26 -11.17 -4.33
CA ALA A 44 1.41 -11.99 -3.99
C ALA A 44 0.97 -13.02 -2.94
N ARG A 45 0.57 -14.20 -3.39
CA ARG A 45 0.27 -15.34 -2.52
C ARG A 45 1.59 -15.73 -1.88
N ILE A 46 1.73 -15.42 -0.59
CA ILE A 46 2.72 -16.08 0.25
C ILE A 46 2.50 -17.59 0.06
N PRO A 47 3.48 -18.36 -0.45
CA PRO A 47 3.33 -19.80 -0.51
C PRO A 47 3.19 -20.28 0.94
N VAL A 48 2.01 -20.79 1.27
CA VAL A 48 1.82 -21.58 2.48
C VAL A 48 2.63 -22.86 2.26
N THR A 49 3.85 -22.89 2.78
CA THR A 49 4.61 -24.12 2.91
C THR A 49 4.04 -24.87 4.10
N LEU A 50 3.14 -25.83 3.84
CA LEU A 50 2.81 -26.86 4.81
C LEU A 50 3.91 -27.93 4.71
N THR A 51 4.86 -27.87 5.64
CA THR A 51 5.78 -28.98 5.95
C THR A 51 5.96 -29.05 7.45
#